data_AF-G4Z4M6-F1
#
_entry.id   AF-G4Z4M6-F1
#
_cell.length_a   1.000
_cell.length_b   1.000
_cell.length_c   1.000
_cell.angle_alpha   90.00
_cell.angle_beta   90.00
_cell.angle_gamma   90.00
#
_symmetry.space_group_name_H-M   'P 1'
#
loop_
_entity.id
_entity.type
_entity.pdbx_description
1 polymer ?
#
loop_
_entity_poly.entity_id
_entity_poly.type
_entity_poly.pdbx_seq_one_letter_code
_entity_poly.pdbx_strand_id
1 'polypeptide(L)'
;MCMHNAGVPMGSATMLLQADENLEIVDVCSDLVKRGILTEDKAQQFRSWWVKPLALYHTNIKEVLLMDIADIFTLDPAVVRTTPGYQRTGTTFFYDRVITSKEFFNQDLNGAQYLRQLLNDFDYTQFGLPPGASLSAHLDPKTSFAWNGQTCHEQDSSLVAVDKSRAGQAINVLFFLLTEERFIREFSYGDKESFWLAVELAKQEYFFSPWGVGDISSSSNEDVAKHSDTMCGSIAQYMPLENESPEFLYVNGKALLDPLPGPLENLGKASHNVLFNMNPTHLTPRQKRRLNGHTRTSYRGGFPMECLVGFGADPLPEKFFPQLLQRRFFYFGIRMGVLSALDHCFPVDGMK
;
A
#
# COMPACT_ATOMS: atom_id res chain seq x y z
N MET A 1 -2.61 17.29 1.19
CA MET A 1 -3.98 17.40 0.61
C MET A 1 -3.93 18.28 -0.63
N CYS A 2 -5.04 18.37 -1.37
CA CYS A 2 -5.26 19.31 -2.47
C CYS A 2 -6.65 19.96 -2.28
N MET A 3 -6.74 21.12 -1.62
CA MET A 3 -8.03 21.62 -1.09
C MET A 3 -8.97 22.20 -2.15
N HIS A 4 -8.49 22.39 -3.38
CA HIS A 4 -9.34 22.82 -4.51
C HIS A 4 -10.44 21.81 -4.89
N ASN A 5 -10.39 20.56 -4.40
CA ASN A 5 -11.29 19.46 -4.78
C ASN A 5 -11.98 18.76 -3.57
N ALA A 6 -12.43 19.54 -2.59
CA ALA A 6 -12.89 19.08 -1.27
C ALA A 6 -11.72 18.72 -0.33
N GLY A 7 -11.13 19.76 0.26
CA GLY A 7 -10.22 19.62 1.39
C GLY A 7 -10.91 19.03 2.63
N VAL A 8 -10.11 18.74 3.66
CA VAL A 8 -10.64 18.30 4.96
C VAL A 8 -11.54 19.42 5.52
N PRO A 9 -12.81 19.13 5.90
CA PRO A 9 -13.70 20.13 6.47
C PRO A 9 -13.07 20.82 7.68
N MET A 10 -13.33 22.11 7.86
CA MET A 10 -12.69 22.92 8.91
C MET A 10 -12.85 22.33 10.32
N GLY A 11 -14.03 21.75 10.63
CA GLY A 11 -14.25 21.04 11.89
C GLY A 11 -13.34 19.81 12.05
N SER A 12 -13.21 18.99 11.00
CA SER A 12 -12.30 17.82 11.01
C SER A 12 -10.84 18.23 11.10
N ALA A 13 -10.42 19.29 10.40
CA ALA A 13 -9.07 19.82 10.48
C ALA A 13 -8.72 20.30 11.89
N THR A 14 -9.66 20.99 12.54
CA THR A 14 -9.53 21.44 13.93
C THR A 14 -9.37 20.25 14.88
N MET A 15 -10.19 19.21 14.73
CA MET A 15 -10.09 18.00 15.56
C MET A 15 -8.73 17.29 15.40
N LEU A 16 -8.21 17.20 14.17
CA LEU A 16 -6.90 16.59 13.91
C LEU A 16 -5.78 17.37 14.59
N LEU A 17 -5.78 18.69 14.45
CA LEU A 17 -4.75 19.56 15.05
C LEU A 17 -4.84 19.64 16.58
N GLN A 18 -6.00 19.36 17.16
CA GLN A 18 -6.17 19.26 18.62
C GLN A 18 -5.68 17.93 19.19
N ALA A 19 -5.63 16.87 18.37
CA ALA A 19 -5.25 15.53 18.82
C ALA A 19 -3.73 15.35 18.98
N ASP A 20 -2.91 16.08 18.22
CA ASP A 20 -1.45 16.00 18.28
C ASP A 20 -0.82 17.34 17.88
N GLU A 21 0.02 17.89 18.75
CA GLU A 21 0.74 19.16 18.51
C GLU A 21 1.79 19.07 17.40
N ASN A 22 2.21 17.87 17.03
CA ASN A 22 3.17 17.61 15.95
C ASN A 22 2.48 17.45 14.57
N LEU A 23 1.15 17.53 14.52
CA LEU A 23 0.40 17.35 13.27
C LEU A 23 0.40 18.63 12.43
N GLU A 24 0.75 18.50 11.16
CA GLU A 24 0.66 19.57 10.16
C GLU A 24 -0.32 19.19 9.04
N ILE A 25 -1.14 20.16 8.64
CA ILE A 25 -2.04 20.03 7.49
C ILE A 25 -1.50 20.86 6.32
N VAL A 26 -1.02 20.17 5.28
CA VAL A 26 -0.40 20.81 4.11
C VAL A 26 -1.30 20.69 2.88
N ASP A 27 -1.57 21.82 2.21
CA ASP A 27 -2.11 21.85 0.85
C ASP A 27 -0.98 21.88 -0.17
N VAL A 28 -0.63 20.68 -0.63
CA VAL A 28 0.47 20.43 -1.56
C VAL A 28 0.16 21.03 -2.93
N CYS A 29 -1.09 20.93 -3.39
CA CYS A 29 -1.47 21.42 -4.70
C CYS A 29 -1.39 22.94 -4.78
N SER A 30 -1.97 23.65 -3.79
CA SER A 30 -1.91 25.12 -3.80
C SER A 30 -0.48 25.64 -3.67
N ASP A 31 0.38 24.98 -2.88
CA ASP A 31 1.80 25.35 -2.79
C ASP A 31 2.53 25.16 -4.13
N LEU A 32 2.37 24.00 -4.77
CA LEU A 32 3.02 23.71 -6.06
C LEU A 32 2.53 24.62 -7.18
N VAL A 33 1.25 25.04 -7.17
CA VAL A 33 0.72 26.03 -8.11
C VAL A 33 1.34 27.40 -7.86
N LYS A 34 1.40 27.87 -6.60
CA LYS A 34 2.02 29.16 -6.26
C LYS A 34 3.50 29.21 -6.65
N ARG A 35 4.19 28.07 -6.60
CA ARG A 35 5.60 27.92 -7.02
C ARG A 35 5.78 27.80 -8.53
N GLY A 36 4.70 27.74 -9.31
CA GLY A 36 4.74 27.55 -10.76
C GLY A 36 5.18 26.16 -11.20
N ILE A 37 5.16 25.17 -10.30
CA ILE A 37 5.54 23.77 -10.59
C ILE A 37 4.37 23.01 -11.19
N LEU A 38 3.14 23.27 -10.72
CA LEU A 38 1.91 22.74 -11.30
C LEU A 38 1.05 23.86 -11.87
N THR A 39 0.32 23.58 -12.94
CA THR A 39 -0.80 24.43 -13.37
C THR A 39 -2.03 24.15 -12.52
N GLU A 40 -2.97 25.09 -12.45
CA GLU A 40 -4.26 24.89 -11.76
C GLU A 40 -5.01 23.67 -12.33
N ASP A 41 -5.07 23.54 -13.66
CA ASP A 41 -5.73 22.41 -14.33
C ASP A 41 -5.11 21.06 -13.94
N LYS A 42 -3.78 20.99 -13.86
CA LYS A 42 -3.08 19.75 -13.45
C LYS A 42 -3.29 19.47 -11.97
N ALA A 43 -3.25 20.50 -11.12
CA ALA A 43 -3.51 20.37 -9.69
C ALA A 43 -4.91 19.82 -9.39
N GLN A 44 -5.93 20.20 -10.17
CA GLN A 44 -7.28 19.66 -10.06
C GLN A 44 -7.39 18.16 -10.38
N GLN A 45 -6.37 17.54 -10.97
CA GLN A 45 -6.37 16.09 -11.20
C GLN A 45 -5.84 15.29 -10.01
N PHE A 46 -5.22 15.93 -9.02
CA PHE A 46 -4.70 15.26 -7.83
C PHE A 46 -5.78 15.11 -6.75
N ARG A 47 -6.31 13.89 -6.63
CA ARG A 47 -7.29 13.47 -5.62
C ARG A 47 -7.05 12.02 -5.21
N SER A 48 -7.66 11.60 -4.10
CA SER A 48 -7.57 10.22 -3.60
C SER A 48 -6.11 9.76 -3.46
N TRP A 49 -5.77 8.57 -3.97
CA TRP A 49 -4.44 7.96 -3.86
C TRP A 49 -3.31 8.82 -4.42
N TRP A 50 -3.56 9.58 -5.48
CA TRP A 50 -2.52 10.36 -6.16
C TRP A 50 -1.93 11.51 -5.34
N VAL A 51 -2.57 11.89 -4.23
CA VAL A 51 -2.03 12.90 -3.31
C VAL A 51 -0.86 12.34 -2.50
N LYS A 52 -0.83 11.03 -2.22
CA LYS A 52 0.22 10.36 -1.44
C LYS A 52 1.61 10.46 -2.09
N PRO A 53 1.81 10.11 -3.38
CA PRO A 53 3.11 10.28 -4.03
C PRO A 53 3.44 11.76 -4.30
N LEU A 54 2.43 12.63 -4.50
CA LEU A 54 2.66 14.08 -4.62
C LEU A 54 3.22 14.67 -3.31
N ALA A 55 2.74 14.19 -2.16
CA ALA A 55 3.28 14.60 -0.85
C ALA A 55 4.75 14.18 -0.68
N LEU A 56 5.13 12.99 -1.16
CA LEU A 56 6.53 12.55 -1.17
C LEU A 56 7.42 13.45 -2.03
N TYR A 57 6.93 13.86 -3.20
CA TYR A 57 7.63 14.83 -4.05
C TYR A 57 7.81 16.17 -3.34
N HIS A 58 6.71 16.71 -2.78
CA HIS A 58 6.63 18.05 -2.20
C HIS A 58 7.46 18.24 -0.93
N THR A 59 7.45 17.28 -0.01
CA THR A 59 8.06 17.44 1.32
C THR A 59 9.59 17.57 1.25
N ASN A 60 10.20 18.34 2.15
CA ASN A 60 11.66 18.40 2.30
C ASN A 60 12.20 17.36 3.31
N ILE A 61 11.34 16.51 3.88
CA ILE A 61 11.74 15.48 4.83
C ILE A 61 12.67 14.48 4.14
N LYS A 62 13.81 14.18 4.79
CA LYS A 62 14.81 13.24 4.27
C LYS A 62 14.28 11.80 4.24
N GLU A 63 13.84 11.27 5.38
CA GLU A 63 13.40 9.88 5.55
C GLU A 63 11.89 9.82 5.78
N VAL A 64 11.14 9.56 4.73
CA VAL A 64 9.67 9.60 4.72
C VAL A 64 9.10 8.20 4.87
N LEU A 65 8.09 8.07 5.74
CA LEU A 65 7.16 6.94 5.77
C LEU A 65 5.79 7.45 5.33
N LEU A 66 5.30 6.95 4.20
CA LEU A 66 3.92 7.18 3.78
C LEU A 66 3.09 5.99 4.26
N MET A 67 2.00 6.25 4.96
CA MET A 67 1.14 5.23 5.57
C MET A 67 -0.31 5.46 5.14
N ASP A 68 -1.04 4.38 4.93
CA ASP A 68 -2.48 4.48 4.77
C ASP A 68 -3.11 4.75 6.13
N ILE A 69 -4.11 5.64 6.15
CA ILE A 69 -4.81 6.00 7.38
C ILE A 69 -5.57 4.82 8.00
N ALA A 70 -5.74 3.72 7.26
CA ALA A 70 -6.44 2.52 7.71
C ALA A 70 -5.49 1.46 8.27
N ASP A 71 -4.18 1.63 8.16
CA ASP A 71 -3.21 0.65 8.63
C ASP A 71 -3.32 0.44 10.15
N ILE A 72 -3.16 -0.82 10.56
CA ILE A 72 -3.09 -1.23 11.96
C ILE A 72 -1.76 -1.96 12.14
N PHE A 73 -0.86 -1.33 12.87
CA PHE A 73 0.48 -1.84 13.13
C PHE A 73 0.55 -2.61 14.44
N THR A 74 1.37 -3.65 14.49
CA THR A 74 1.73 -4.38 15.74
C THR A 74 3.15 -4.08 16.22
N LEU A 75 3.81 -3.12 15.57
CA LEU A 75 5.13 -2.58 15.87
C LEU A 75 5.14 -1.09 15.51
N ASP A 76 6.04 -0.31 16.09
CA ASP A 76 6.31 1.04 15.58
C ASP A 76 6.77 0.94 14.11
N PRO A 77 6.05 1.52 13.13
CA PRO A 77 6.44 1.47 11.72
C PRO A 77 7.83 2.04 11.45
N ALA A 78 8.38 2.90 12.32
CA ALA A 78 9.73 3.42 12.21
C ALA A 78 10.80 2.31 12.19
N VAL A 79 10.50 1.12 12.73
CA VAL A 79 11.39 -0.04 12.74
C VAL A 79 11.86 -0.46 11.33
N VAL A 80 11.08 -0.18 10.28
CA VAL A 80 11.51 -0.53 8.91
C VAL A 80 12.80 0.19 8.51
N ARG A 81 13.08 1.37 9.08
CA ARG A 81 14.30 2.13 8.82
C ARG A 81 15.57 1.47 9.36
N THR A 82 15.43 0.57 10.35
CA THR A 82 16.57 -0.15 10.94
C THR A 82 16.85 -1.48 10.23
N THR A 83 16.02 -1.87 9.25
CA THR A 83 16.20 -3.13 8.53
C THR A 83 17.38 -3.06 7.56
N PRO A 84 18.10 -4.17 7.31
CA PRO A 84 19.22 -4.18 6.38
C PRO A 84 18.87 -3.71 4.97
N GLY A 85 17.65 -4.05 4.49
CA GLY A 85 17.15 -3.62 3.20
C GLY A 85 17.06 -2.10 3.09
N TYR A 86 16.41 -1.45 4.06
CA TYR A 86 16.32 0.02 4.10
C TYR A 86 17.69 0.69 4.27
N GLN A 87 18.55 0.17 5.15
CA GLN A 87 19.88 0.73 5.35
C GLN A 87 20.74 0.66 4.09
N ARG A 88 20.56 -0.36 3.27
CA ARG A 88 21.26 -0.50 1.98
C ARG A 88 20.70 0.46 0.92
N THR A 89 19.40 0.43 0.67
CA THR A 89 18.82 1.08 -0.53
C THR A 89 18.12 2.41 -0.25
N GLY A 90 17.79 2.68 1.01
CA GLY A 90 16.93 3.79 1.40
C GLY A 90 15.47 3.61 1.02
N THR A 91 15.06 2.41 0.66
CA THR A 91 13.67 2.10 0.33
C THR A 91 13.21 0.85 1.04
N THR A 92 11.92 0.75 1.31
CA THR A 92 11.26 -0.51 1.68
C THR A 92 9.87 -0.51 1.09
N PHE A 93 9.65 -1.46 0.18
CA PHE A 93 8.38 -1.71 -0.48
C PHE A 93 7.87 -3.10 -0.11
N PHE A 94 6.55 -3.28 -0.17
CA PHE A 94 5.90 -4.55 0.13
C PHE A 94 5.14 -5.04 -1.10
N TYR A 95 5.04 -6.36 -1.26
CA TYR A 95 4.36 -6.93 -2.41
C TYR A 95 2.84 -6.88 -2.23
N ASP A 96 2.13 -6.65 -3.33
CA ASP A 96 0.70 -6.96 -3.44
C ASP A 96 0.52 -8.44 -3.84
N ARG A 97 -0.74 -8.88 -3.93
CA ARG A 97 -1.14 -10.19 -4.44
C ARG A 97 -0.69 -10.35 -5.89
N VAL A 98 -0.35 -11.57 -6.25
CA VAL A 98 0.01 -11.91 -7.63
C VAL A 98 -1.29 -12.17 -8.40
N ILE A 99 -1.80 -11.13 -9.06
CA ILE A 99 -3.09 -11.14 -9.76
C ILE A 99 -2.85 -11.03 -11.26
N THR A 100 -3.19 -12.08 -12.01
CA THR A 100 -3.06 -12.07 -13.47
C THR A 100 -4.20 -11.26 -14.10
N SER A 101 -3.88 -10.08 -14.61
CA SER A 101 -4.76 -9.25 -15.44
C SER A 101 -3.95 -8.54 -16.53
N LYS A 102 -4.63 -8.04 -17.56
CA LYS A 102 -4.06 -7.20 -18.64
C LYS A 102 -4.22 -5.70 -18.35
N GLU A 103 -4.49 -5.33 -17.11
CA GLU A 103 -4.63 -3.94 -16.67
C GLU A 103 -3.26 -3.35 -16.29
N PHE A 104 -3.21 -2.02 -16.12
CA PHE A 104 -2.04 -1.31 -15.58
C PHE A 104 -0.77 -1.59 -16.38
N PHE A 105 0.38 -1.77 -15.74
CA PHE A 105 1.64 -2.06 -16.43
C PHE A 105 1.64 -3.41 -17.20
N ASN A 106 0.61 -4.25 -17.06
CA ASN A 106 0.44 -5.50 -17.80
C ASN A 106 -0.34 -5.38 -19.11
N GLN A 107 -0.78 -4.18 -19.49
CA GLN A 107 -1.46 -3.97 -20.76
C GLN A 107 -0.65 -4.52 -21.94
N ASP A 108 -1.37 -5.12 -22.90
CA ASP A 108 -0.79 -5.52 -24.18
C ASP A 108 -0.82 -4.34 -25.15
N LEU A 109 0.36 -3.93 -25.58
CA LEU A 109 0.56 -2.88 -26.56
C LEU A 109 1.18 -3.51 -27.81
N ASN A 110 0.32 -3.93 -28.74
CA ASN A 110 0.71 -4.57 -30.00
C ASN A 110 1.59 -5.82 -29.81
N GLY A 111 1.20 -6.70 -28.87
CA GLY A 111 1.92 -7.95 -28.60
C GLY A 111 3.10 -7.83 -27.64
N ALA A 112 3.30 -6.66 -27.01
CA ALA A 112 4.30 -6.46 -25.98
C ALA A 112 3.68 -5.86 -24.71
N GLN A 113 4.14 -6.34 -23.55
CA GLN A 113 3.72 -5.83 -22.25
C GLN A 113 4.14 -4.37 -22.07
N TYR A 114 3.22 -3.53 -21.58
CA TYR A 114 3.47 -2.11 -21.38
C TYR A 114 4.64 -1.80 -20.46
N LEU A 115 4.84 -2.55 -19.35
CA LEU A 115 6.03 -2.39 -18.49
C LEU A 115 7.34 -2.41 -19.29
N ARG A 116 7.45 -3.32 -20.25
CA ARG A 116 8.65 -3.47 -21.08
C ARG A 116 8.80 -2.31 -22.06
N GLN A 117 7.69 -1.83 -22.63
CA GLN A 117 7.70 -0.65 -23.48
C GLN A 117 8.05 0.60 -22.69
N LEU A 118 7.46 0.80 -21.52
CA LEU A 118 7.77 1.92 -20.63
C LEU A 118 9.28 1.97 -20.35
N LEU A 119 9.90 0.84 -19.98
CA LEU A 119 11.35 0.79 -19.73
C LEU A 119 12.19 1.08 -20.98
N ASN A 120 11.75 0.63 -22.17
CA ASN A 120 12.51 0.81 -23.40
C ASN A 120 12.39 2.23 -23.98
N ASP A 121 11.20 2.82 -23.90
CA ASP A 121 10.83 4.06 -24.55
C ASP A 121 11.03 5.29 -23.64
N PHE A 122 11.28 5.08 -22.35
CA PHE A 122 11.53 6.16 -21.40
C PHE A 122 12.76 7.00 -21.77
N ASP A 123 12.60 8.33 -21.81
CA ASP A 123 13.70 9.25 -22.07
C ASP A 123 14.58 9.40 -20.81
N TYR A 124 15.51 8.45 -20.64
CA TYR A 124 16.51 8.50 -19.57
C TYR A 124 17.38 9.76 -19.64
N THR A 125 17.63 10.29 -20.84
CA THR A 125 18.56 11.42 -21.03
C THR A 125 17.97 12.74 -20.51
N GLN A 126 16.64 12.89 -20.57
CA GLN A 126 15.90 13.98 -19.92
C GLN A 126 16.21 14.10 -18.42
N PHE A 127 16.50 12.99 -17.74
CA PHE A 127 16.82 12.97 -16.30
C PHE A 127 18.34 12.88 -16.02
N GLY A 128 19.19 13.00 -17.04
CA GLY A 128 20.63 12.84 -16.91
C GLY A 128 21.06 11.40 -16.57
N LEU A 129 20.25 10.41 -16.92
CA LEU A 129 20.52 8.98 -16.71
C LEU A 129 21.12 8.35 -17.97
N PRO A 130 21.91 7.26 -17.84
CA PRO A 130 22.39 6.49 -18.99
C PRO A 130 21.24 6.05 -19.91
N PRO A 131 21.37 6.20 -21.24
CA PRO A 131 20.31 5.84 -22.18
C PRO A 131 20.07 4.32 -22.22
N GLY A 132 18.84 3.95 -22.55
CA GLY A 132 18.40 2.57 -22.72
C GLY A 132 18.00 1.87 -21.42
N ALA A 133 17.10 0.90 -21.53
CA ALA A 133 16.64 0.09 -20.41
C ALA A 133 17.78 -0.71 -19.77
N SER A 134 17.77 -0.81 -18.45
CA SER A 134 18.65 -1.69 -17.69
C SER A 134 17.84 -2.33 -16.58
N LEU A 135 17.65 -3.65 -16.63
CA LEU A 135 16.82 -4.35 -15.66
C LEU A 135 17.53 -4.45 -14.33
N SER A 136 16.85 -4.06 -13.25
CA SER A 136 17.30 -4.40 -11.90
C SER A 136 17.14 -5.91 -11.62
N ALA A 137 17.73 -6.36 -10.52
CA ALA A 137 17.56 -7.74 -10.05
C ALA A 137 16.09 -8.07 -9.72
N HIS A 138 15.25 -7.07 -9.43
CA HIS A 138 13.83 -7.25 -9.15
C HIS A 138 13.02 -7.58 -10.42
N LEU A 139 13.47 -7.13 -11.59
CA LEU A 139 12.88 -7.45 -12.89
C LEU A 139 13.61 -8.57 -13.64
N ASP A 140 14.32 -9.46 -12.91
CA ASP A 140 14.97 -10.62 -13.53
C ASP A 140 13.94 -11.49 -14.29
N PRO A 141 14.12 -11.73 -15.61
CA PRO A 141 13.20 -12.52 -16.41
C PRO A 141 12.94 -13.94 -15.89
N LYS A 142 13.84 -14.50 -15.08
CA LYS A 142 13.70 -15.85 -14.53
C LYS A 142 12.76 -15.91 -13.32
N THR A 143 12.55 -14.81 -12.61
CA THR A 143 11.92 -14.83 -11.28
C THR A 143 10.83 -13.78 -11.11
N SER A 144 10.87 -12.67 -11.84
CA SER A 144 9.97 -11.54 -11.64
C SER A 144 8.56 -11.80 -12.18
N PHE A 145 7.55 -11.70 -11.31
CA PHE A 145 6.15 -11.82 -11.73
C PHE A 145 5.68 -10.62 -12.55
N ALA A 146 6.12 -9.40 -12.19
CA ALA A 146 5.83 -8.20 -12.97
C ALA A 146 6.44 -8.30 -14.37
N TRP A 147 7.73 -8.61 -14.51
CA TRP A 147 8.38 -8.69 -15.82
C TRP A 147 7.74 -9.75 -16.73
N ASN A 148 7.29 -10.86 -16.16
CA ASN A 148 6.69 -11.96 -16.93
C ASN A 148 5.19 -11.78 -17.20
N GLY A 149 4.60 -10.64 -16.84
CA GLY A 149 3.17 -10.37 -17.03
C GLY A 149 2.26 -11.26 -16.18
N GLN A 150 2.78 -11.80 -15.07
CA GLN A 150 2.06 -12.71 -14.18
C GLN A 150 1.30 -11.97 -13.08
N THR A 151 1.60 -10.69 -12.85
CA THR A 151 0.83 -9.83 -11.95
C THR A 151 0.63 -8.45 -12.53
N CYS A 152 -0.57 -7.87 -12.41
CA CYS A 152 -0.85 -6.47 -12.72
C CYS A 152 -0.68 -5.54 -11.50
N HIS A 153 -0.39 -6.12 -10.33
CA HIS A 153 -0.10 -5.43 -9.08
C HIS A 153 1.22 -5.92 -8.52
N GLU A 154 2.21 -5.04 -8.41
CA GLU A 154 3.51 -5.41 -7.85
C GLU A 154 3.59 -4.98 -6.39
N GLN A 155 3.21 -3.73 -6.12
CA GLN A 155 3.42 -3.10 -4.82
C GLN A 155 2.11 -2.89 -4.03
N ASP A 156 2.14 -3.30 -2.76
CA ASP A 156 1.23 -2.78 -1.75
C ASP A 156 1.79 -1.44 -1.25
N SER A 157 1.09 -0.34 -1.54
CA SER A 157 1.50 1.00 -1.13
C SER A 157 0.97 1.42 0.23
N SER A 158 0.36 0.53 1.02
CA SER A 158 -0.15 0.87 2.36
C SER A 158 0.97 1.50 3.21
N LEU A 159 2.14 0.86 3.29
CA LEU A 159 3.37 1.44 3.80
C LEU A 159 4.43 1.61 2.70
N VAL A 160 4.95 2.84 2.55
CA VAL A 160 6.08 3.14 1.66
C VAL A 160 7.17 3.87 2.46
N ALA A 161 8.38 3.31 2.50
CA ALA A 161 9.53 3.94 3.12
C ALA A 161 10.54 4.43 2.07
N VAL A 162 10.93 5.71 2.14
CA VAL A 162 11.88 6.32 1.20
C VAL A 162 12.83 7.29 1.92
N ASP A 163 14.12 7.16 1.68
CA ASP A 163 15.15 8.16 1.98
C ASP A 163 15.44 8.98 0.72
N LYS A 164 14.92 10.20 0.68
CA LYS A 164 15.07 11.11 -0.45
C LYS A 164 16.52 11.49 -0.73
N SER A 165 17.42 11.41 0.26
CA SER A 165 18.85 11.70 0.05
C SER A 165 19.58 10.63 -0.75
N ARG A 166 19.00 9.41 -0.83
CA ARG A 166 19.52 8.27 -1.59
C ARG A 166 18.71 7.97 -2.86
N ALA A 167 17.65 8.74 -3.12
CA ALA A 167 16.72 8.47 -4.21
C ALA A 167 17.24 8.86 -5.60
N GLY A 168 18.39 9.52 -5.72
CA GLY A 168 18.93 9.98 -7.02
C GLY A 168 17.89 10.80 -7.80
N GLN A 169 17.57 10.36 -9.02
CA GLN A 169 16.53 10.98 -9.86
C GLN A 169 15.11 10.45 -9.59
N ALA A 170 14.92 9.46 -8.72
CA ALA A 170 13.64 8.78 -8.55
C ALA A 170 12.50 9.73 -8.14
N ILE A 171 12.77 10.78 -7.37
CA ILE A 171 11.73 11.75 -6.99
C ILE A 171 11.30 12.61 -8.19
N ASN A 172 12.21 12.93 -9.11
CA ASN A 172 11.89 13.66 -10.34
C ASN A 172 11.15 12.76 -11.34
N VAL A 173 11.59 11.49 -11.45
CA VAL A 173 10.91 10.49 -12.28
C VAL A 173 9.52 10.20 -11.72
N LEU A 174 9.36 10.08 -10.40
CA LEU A 174 8.06 9.96 -9.75
C LEU A 174 7.15 11.12 -10.16
N PHE A 175 7.64 12.36 -10.10
CA PHE A 175 6.86 13.51 -10.52
C PHE A 175 6.42 13.43 -11.98
N PHE A 176 7.31 13.01 -12.89
CA PHE A 176 6.94 12.74 -14.29
C PHE A 176 5.86 11.66 -14.44
N LEU A 177 5.97 10.55 -13.70
CA LEU A 177 4.94 9.52 -13.71
C LEU A 177 3.58 10.07 -13.27
N LEU A 178 3.58 10.99 -12.29
CA LEU A 178 2.38 11.64 -11.76
C LEU A 178 1.81 12.72 -12.68
N THR A 179 2.63 13.48 -13.41
CA THR A 179 2.13 14.63 -14.18
C THR A 179 1.98 14.35 -15.67
N GLU A 180 2.72 13.39 -16.21
CA GLU A 180 2.73 13.06 -17.63
C GLU A 180 2.28 11.63 -17.88
N GLU A 181 3.04 10.62 -17.42
CA GLU A 181 2.84 9.23 -17.85
C GLU A 181 1.44 8.71 -17.53
N ARG A 182 0.92 8.98 -16.33
CA ARG A 182 -0.43 8.52 -15.93
C ARG A 182 -1.55 9.06 -16.81
N PHE A 183 -1.34 10.18 -17.49
CA PHE A 183 -2.32 10.79 -18.40
C PHE A 183 -2.17 10.29 -19.83
N ILE A 184 -1.01 9.73 -20.16
CA ILE A 184 -0.75 9.04 -21.43
C ILE A 184 -1.33 7.62 -21.33
N ARG A 185 -1.02 6.89 -20.25
CA ARG A 185 -1.51 5.53 -19.99
C ARG A 185 -1.66 5.26 -18.49
N GLU A 186 -2.73 4.57 -18.14
CA GLU A 186 -2.95 4.12 -16.78
C GLU A 186 -2.03 2.93 -16.46
N PHE A 187 -0.92 3.16 -15.75
CA PHE A 187 0.08 2.12 -15.43
C PHE A 187 -0.11 1.46 -14.05
N SER A 188 -1.07 1.94 -13.25
CA SER A 188 -1.19 1.59 -11.82
C SER A 188 -2.63 1.69 -11.33
N TYR A 189 -3.02 0.82 -10.38
CA TYR A 189 -4.24 1.02 -9.60
C TYR A 189 -3.98 2.06 -8.52
N GLY A 190 -4.40 3.30 -8.79
CA GLY A 190 -4.03 4.43 -7.96
C GLY A 190 -2.51 4.64 -7.97
N ASP A 191 -1.93 4.92 -6.81
CA ASP A 191 -0.52 5.30 -6.68
C ASP A 191 0.46 4.12 -6.59
N LYS A 192 -0.03 2.90 -6.39
CA LYS A 192 0.74 1.73 -5.98
C LYS A 192 2.04 1.51 -6.72
N GLU A 193 1.98 1.47 -8.05
CA GLU A 193 3.13 1.11 -8.87
C GLU A 193 4.07 2.31 -9.12
N SER A 194 3.62 3.53 -8.79
CA SER A 194 4.39 4.75 -9.08
C SER A 194 5.71 4.82 -8.31
N PHE A 195 5.75 4.28 -7.09
CA PHE A 195 6.92 4.37 -6.22
C PHE A 195 8.07 3.51 -6.75
N TRP A 196 7.86 2.21 -6.92
CA TRP A 196 8.94 1.33 -7.39
C TRP A 196 9.31 1.60 -8.85
N LEU A 197 8.35 1.92 -9.73
CA LEU A 197 8.64 2.27 -11.12
C LEU A 197 9.54 3.50 -11.20
N ALA A 198 9.31 4.51 -10.35
CA ALA A 198 10.15 5.68 -10.31
C ALA A 198 11.60 5.36 -9.94
N VAL A 199 11.82 4.42 -9.01
CA VAL A 199 13.17 4.01 -8.60
C VAL A 199 13.84 3.11 -9.64
N GLU A 200 13.09 2.20 -10.27
CA GLU A 200 13.56 1.37 -11.40
C GLU A 200 13.99 2.23 -12.59
N LEU A 201 13.13 3.17 -13.02
CA LEU A 201 13.42 4.10 -14.12
C LEU A 201 14.56 5.06 -13.77
N ALA A 202 14.73 5.40 -12.50
CA ALA A 202 15.87 6.20 -12.04
C ALA A 202 17.18 5.40 -11.92
N LYS A 203 17.17 4.10 -12.27
CA LYS A 203 18.31 3.18 -12.19
C LYS A 203 18.95 3.15 -10.79
N GLN A 204 18.14 3.29 -9.76
CA GLN A 204 18.60 3.21 -8.37
C GLN A 204 18.30 1.83 -7.80
N GLU A 205 19.13 1.39 -6.86
CA GLU A 205 18.83 0.18 -6.10
C GLU A 205 17.62 0.40 -5.20
N TYR A 206 16.71 -0.58 -5.13
CA TYR A 206 15.59 -0.56 -4.21
C TYR A 206 15.35 -1.93 -3.58
N PHE A 207 14.60 -1.91 -2.48
CA PHE A 207 14.34 -3.10 -1.68
C PHE A 207 12.84 -3.34 -1.56
N PHE A 208 12.41 -4.48 -2.07
CA PHE A 208 11.14 -5.10 -1.69
C PHE A 208 11.39 -6.09 -0.55
N SER A 209 10.42 -6.20 0.36
CA SER A 209 10.37 -7.27 1.35
C SER A 209 10.66 -8.64 0.71
N PRO A 210 11.47 -9.51 1.32
CA PRO A 210 11.71 -10.86 0.79
C PRO A 210 10.47 -11.77 0.89
N TRP A 211 9.43 -11.31 1.58
CA TRP A 211 8.22 -12.05 1.86
C TRP A 211 7.07 -11.59 0.96
N GLY A 212 6.26 -12.55 0.52
CA GLY A 212 5.00 -12.24 -0.15
C GLY A 212 3.97 -11.65 0.81
N VAL A 213 2.93 -11.09 0.22
CA VAL A 213 1.73 -10.64 0.94
C VAL A 213 1.08 -11.78 1.73
N GLY A 214 0.49 -11.45 2.88
CA GLY A 214 -0.47 -12.29 3.58
C GLY A 214 -1.86 -11.66 3.60
N ASP A 215 -2.87 -12.43 3.98
CA ASP A 215 -4.22 -11.93 4.23
C ASP A 215 -4.63 -12.23 5.66
N ILE A 216 -5.38 -11.32 6.27
CA ILE A 216 -6.06 -11.56 7.55
C ILE A 216 -7.52 -11.95 7.29
N SER A 217 -8.13 -12.71 8.21
CA SER A 217 -9.58 -13.00 8.21
C SER A 217 -10.38 -11.72 8.49
N SER A 218 -10.33 -10.72 7.60
CA SER A 218 -10.98 -9.43 7.80
C SER A 218 -12.47 -9.46 7.56
N SER A 219 -13.01 -10.58 7.06
CA SER A 219 -14.42 -10.74 6.78
C SER A 219 -15.08 -11.91 7.50
N SER A 220 -16.41 -11.86 7.62
CA SER A 220 -17.24 -12.90 8.25
C SER A 220 -17.59 -14.04 7.29
N ASN A 221 -16.69 -14.35 6.36
CA ASN A 221 -16.90 -15.31 5.27
C ASN A 221 -16.67 -16.78 5.69
N GLU A 222 -16.25 -17.02 6.94
CA GLU A 222 -15.99 -18.33 7.53
C GLU A 222 -14.87 -19.11 6.80
N ASP A 223 -13.87 -18.40 6.27
CA ASP A 223 -12.76 -18.98 5.50
C ASP A 223 -12.16 -20.23 6.16
N VAL A 224 -11.79 -20.14 7.44
CA VAL A 224 -11.14 -21.24 8.16
C VAL A 224 -12.03 -22.48 8.24
N ALA A 225 -13.36 -22.31 8.32
CA ALA A 225 -14.30 -23.42 8.38
C ALA A 225 -14.56 -24.04 6.99
N LYS A 226 -14.59 -23.21 5.93
CA LYS A 226 -14.89 -23.66 4.56
C LYS A 226 -13.66 -24.18 3.83
N HIS A 227 -12.52 -23.54 4.03
CA HIS A 227 -11.24 -23.80 3.39
C HIS A 227 -10.09 -23.39 4.31
N SER A 228 -9.71 -24.28 5.22
CA SER A 228 -8.73 -24.05 6.28
C SER A 228 -7.31 -23.68 5.83
N ASP A 229 -6.99 -23.74 4.54
CA ASP A 229 -5.69 -23.37 3.97
C ASP A 229 -5.74 -22.17 3.03
N THR A 230 -6.86 -21.45 2.97
CA THR A 230 -7.05 -20.30 2.11
C THR A 230 -7.66 -19.16 2.90
N MET A 231 -7.05 -17.99 2.80
CA MET A 231 -7.48 -16.77 3.50
C MET A 231 -7.90 -15.73 2.47
N CYS A 232 -9.03 -15.06 2.71
CA CYS A 232 -9.53 -13.98 1.89
C CYS A 232 -9.75 -12.75 2.77
N GLY A 233 -9.21 -11.61 2.36
CA GLY A 233 -9.48 -10.39 3.11
C GLY A 233 -8.50 -9.26 2.87
N SER A 234 -8.08 -8.63 3.97
CA SER A 234 -7.23 -7.45 3.94
C SER A 234 -5.76 -7.85 3.93
N ILE A 235 -4.99 -7.11 3.15
CA ILE A 235 -3.55 -7.30 3.00
C ILE A 235 -2.85 -7.12 4.35
N ALA A 236 -2.04 -8.09 4.70
CA ALA A 236 -1.17 -8.15 5.84
C ALA A 236 0.28 -8.29 5.38
N GLN A 237 1.19 -7.60 6.09
CA GLN A 237 2.62 -7.61 5.79
C GLN A 237 3.43 -8.00 7.02
N TYR A 238 4.59 -8.57 6.74
CA TYR A 238 5.55 -9.06 7.73
C TYR A 238 6.78 -8.18 7.78
N MET A 239 7.51 -8.22 8.91
CA MET A 239 8.84 -7.63 9.01
C MET A 239 9.74 -8.15 7.87
N PRO A 240 10.41 -7.26 7.12
CA PRO A 240 11.16 -7.64 5.92
C PRO A 240 12.56 -8.17 6.27
N LEU A 241 12.62 -9.18 7.14
CA LEU A 241 13.83 -9.80 7.67
C LEU A 241 13.84 -11.29 7.31
N GLU A 242 14.92 -11.78 6.69
CA GLU A 242 15.00 -13.17 6.20
C GLU A 242 15.24 -14.22 7.32
N ASN A 243 16.03 -13.87 8.34
CA ASN A 243 16.61 -14.83 9.29
C ASN A 243 15.99 -14.76 10.70
N GLU A 244 14.78 -14.23 10.82
CA GLU A 244 14.08 -14.10 12.10
C GLU A 244 12.76 -14.86 12.07
N SER A 245 12.19 -15.16 13.24
CA SER A 245 10.84 -15.69 13.35
C SER A 245 9.85 -14.79 12.59
N PRO A 246 8.79 -15.35 11.96
CA PRO A 246 7.73 -14.55 11.37
C PRO A 246 7.20 -13.53 12.35
N GLU A 247 7.41 -12.25 12.04
CA GLU A 247 6.85 -11.16 12.82
C GLU A 247 5.89 -10.36 11.96
N PHE A 248 4.62 -10.38 12.36
CA PHE A 248 3.57 -9.58 11.76
C PHE A 248 3.84 -8.10 12.02
N LEU A 249 3.79 -7.29 10.96
CA LEU A 249 4.08 -5.86 11.02
C LEU A 249 2.79 -5.03 10.98
N TYR A 250 1.98 -5.17 9.94
CA TYR A 250 0.75 -4.41 9.78
C TYR A 250 -0.27 -5.09 8.87
N VAL A 251 -1.53 -4.64 8.97
CA VAL A 251 -2.60 -4.92 8.01
C VAL A 251 -3.24 -3.62 7.54
N ASN A 252 -3.59 -3.54 6.26
CA ASN A 252 -4.49 -2.50 5.76
C ASN A 252 -5.89 -2.71 6.35
N GLY A 253 -6.23 -1.96 7.39
CA GLY A 253 -7.38 -2.25 8.26
C GLY A 253 -8.73 -1.76 7.74
N LYS A 254 -8.89 -1.38 6.47
CA LYS A 254 -10.15 -0.77 5.98
C LYS A 254 -11.37 -1.63 6.30
N ALA A 255 -11.33 -2.92 5.98
CA ALA A 255 -12.42 -3.85 6.29
C ALA A 255 -12.52 -4.18 7.78
N LEU A 256 -11.49 -3.91 8.59
CA LEU A 256 -11.50 -4.17 10.04
C LEU A 256 -12.03 -3.00 10.87
N LEU A 257 -12.04 -1.79 10.30
CA LEU A 257 -12.42 -0.55 10.97
C LEU A 257 -13.77 -0.01 10.51
N ASP A 258 -14.08 -0.11 9.22
CA ASP A 258 -15.31 0.45 8.67
C ASP A 258 -16.40 -0.63 8.50
N PRO A 259 -17.44 -0.65 9.36
CA PRO A 259 -18.53 -1.61 9.26
C PRO A 259 -19.40 -1.41 8.02
N LEU A 260 -19.29 -0.26 7.34
CA LEU A 260 -20.10 0.12 6.20
C LEU A 260 -19.19 0.58 5.05
N PRO A 261 -18.63 -0.33 4.23
CA PRO A 261 -17.62 0.00 3.22
C PRO A 261 -18.15 0.84 2.03
N GLY A 262 -19.32 1.45 2.16
CA GLY A 262 -19.94 2.34 1.18
C GLY A 262 -21.34 2.78 1.59
N PRO A 263 -22.08 3.45 0.70
CA PRO A 263 -23.48 3.82 0.92
C PRO A 263 -24.33 2.60 1.30
N LEU A 264 -25.28 2.78 2.21
CA LEU A 264 -26.12 1.70 2.75
C LEU A 264 -26.80 0.87 1.64
N GLU A 265 -27.19 1.55 0.56
CA GLU A 265 -27.84 1.00 -0.63
C GLU A 265 -26.98 -0.02 -1.41
N ASN A 266 -25.65 0.06 -1.26
CA ASN A 266 -24.70 -0.80 -1.94
C ASN A 266 -24.16 -1.94 -1.06
N LEU A 267 -24.55 -2.02 0.22
CA LEU A 267 -24.09 -3.07 1.13
C LEU A 267 -24.45 -4.47 0.64
N GLY A 268 -25.63 -4.65 0.03
CA GLY A 268 -26.05 -5.93 -0.54
C GLY A 268 -25.26 -6.36 -1.78
N LYS A 269 -24.44 -5.46 -2.35
CA LYS A 269 -23.57 -5.73 -3.52
C LYS A 269 -22.08 -5.82 -3.13
N ALA A 270 -21.73 -5.47 -1.90
CA ALA A 270 -20.36 -5.57 -1.43
C ALA A 270 -19.96 -7.04 -1.33
N SER A 271 -18.80 -7.40 -1.88
CA SER A 271 -18.23 -8.73 -1.74
C SER A 271 -18.08 -9.06 -0.26
N HIS A 272 -18.52 -10.26 0.16
CA HIS A 272 -18.43 -10.65 1.58
C HIS A 272 -17.00 -10.55 2.12
N ASN A 273 -15.98 -10.65 1.26
CA ASN A 273 -14.56 -10.65 1.66
C ASN A 273 -14.02 -9.26 2.04
N VAL A 274 -14.78 -8.19 1.78
CA VAL A 274 -14.46 -6.82 2.20
C VAL A 274 -15.40 -6.31 3.30
N LEU A 275 -16.25 -7.18 3.84
CA LEU A 275 -17.15 -6.85 4.94
C LEU A 275 -16.45 -6.96 6.29
N PHE A 276 -16.98 -6.24 7.27
CA PHE A 276 -16.41 -6.11 8.59
C PHE A 276 -16.48 -7.37 9.44
N ASN A 277 -15.31 -7.90 9.84
CA ASN A 277 -15.21 -8.97 10.83
C ASN A 277 -14.97 -8.40 12.24
N MET A 278 -15.91 -8.62 13.15
CA MET A 278 -15.77 -8.23 14.56
C MET A 278 -14.65 -8.97 15.30
N ASN A 279 -14.30 -10.19 14.90
CA ASN A 279 -13.31 -11.01 15.60
C ASN A 279 -12.42 -11.77 14.60
N PRO A 280 -11.41 -11.10 14.01
CA PRO A 280 -10.44 -11.78 13.17
C PRO A 280 -9.64 -12.78 14.01
N THR A 281 -9.42 -13.98 13.50
CA THR A 281 -8.78 -15.07 14.27
C THR A 281 -7.52 -15.62 13.63
N HIS A 282 -7.35 -15.45 12.31
CA HIS A 282 -6.25 -16.05 11.56
C HIS A 282 -5.67 -15.08 10.55
N LEU A 283 -4.42 -15.35 10.15
CA LEU A 283 -3.75 -14.73 9.02
C LEU A 283 -2.99 -15.76 8.20
N THR A 284 -2.68 -15.42 6.96
CA THR A 284 -1.81 -16.22 6.09
C THR A 284 -0.40 -16.28 6.66
N PRO A 285 0.21 -17.47 6.84
CA PRO A 285 1.60 -17.61 7.30
C PRO A 285 2.60 -16.86 6.43
N ARG A 286 3.67 -16.32 7.05
CA ARG A 286 4.77 -15.67 6.32
C ARG A 286 5.42 -16.67 5.38
N GLN A 287 5.46 -16.33 4.10
CA GLN A 287 6.06 -17.17 3.07
C GLN A 287 6.65 -16.34 1.93
N LYS A 288 7.48 -16.96 1.10
CA LYS A 288 7.97 -16.33 -0.13
C LYS A 288 6.82 -16.05 -1.08
N ARG A 289 6.95 -14.97 -1.84
CA ARG A 289 5.97 -14.59 -2.85
C ARG A 289 5.77 -15.72 -3.86
N ARG A 290 4.51 -15.99 -4.21
CA ARG A 290 4.13 -17.01 -5.19
C ARG A 290 2.75 -16.70 -5.80
N LEU A 291 2.44 -17.36 -6.90
CA LEU A 291 1.11 -17.36 -7.52
C LEU A 291 0.09 -18.10 -6.64
N ASN A 292 -1.19 -17.77 -6.84
CA ASN A 292 -2.29 -18.56 -6.29
C ASN A 292 -2.22 -20.02 -6.75
N GLY A 293 -2.42 -20.94 -5.81
CA GLY A 293 -2.38 -22.38 -6.04
C GLY A 293 -3.76 -23.02 -5.98
N HIS A 294 -3.81 -24.25 -5.46
CA HIS A 294 -5.04 -24.96 -5.16
C HIS A 294 -5.21 -25.11 -3.65
N THR A 295 -6.45 -25.03 -3.18
CA THR A 295 -6.80 -25.48 -1.82
C THR A 295 -6.65 -26.99 -1.72
N ARG A 296 -6.16 -27.47 -0.58
CA ARG A 296 -6.10 -28.89 -0.21
C ARG A 296 -7.38 -29.39 0.44
N THR A 297 -8.37 -28.51 0.62
CA THR A 297 -9.66 -28.84 1.23
C THR A 297 -10.64 -29.44 0.22
N SER A 298 -11.80 -29.88 0.70
CA SER A 298 -12.90 -30.37 -0.14
C SER A 298 -13.76 -29.25 -0.74
N TYR A 299 -13.39 -27.98 -0.53
CA TYR A 299 -14.14 -26.82 -1.03
C TYR A 299 -14.20 -26.81 -2.56
N ARG A 300 -15.40 -26.62 -3.11
CA ARG A 300 -15.67 -26.62 -4.56
C ARG A 300 -16.16 -25.26 -5.11
N GLY A 301 -16.23 -24.24 -4.26
CA GLY A 301 -16.64 -22.91 -4.70
C GLY A 301 -15.50 -22.16 -5.40
N GLY A 302 -15.84 -21.03 -6.03
CA GLY A 302 -14.84 -20.10 -6.57
C GLY A 302 -14.15 -19.32 -5.46
N PHE A 303 -12.92 -18.89 -5.73
CA PHE A 303 -12.18 -17.96 -4.89
C PHE A 303 -12.17 -16.57 -5.53
N PRO A 304 -12.60 -15.53 -4.80
CA PRO A 304 -12.42 -14.14 -5.20
C PRO A 304 -10.94 -13.76 -5.34
N MET A 305 -10.66 -12.67 -6.06
CA MET A 305 -9.28 -12.24 -6.37
C MET A 305 -8.51 -11.79 -5.11
N GLU A 306 -9.23 -11.43 -4.05
CA GLU A 306 -8.70 -11.03 -2.75
C GLU A 306 -8.31 -12.22 -1.87
N CYS A 307 -8.34 -13.45 -2.39
CA CYS A 307 -7.96 -14.66 -1.68
C CYS A 307 -6.54 -15.12 -2.01
N LEU A 308 -5.82 -15.56 -0.99
CA LEU A 308 -4.55 -16.29 -1.09
C LEU A 308 -4.80 -17.80 -1.00
N VAL A 309 -4.94 -18.44 -2.16
CA VAL A 309 -5.44 -19.82 -2.30
C VAL A 309 -4.34 -20.85 -2.03
N GLY A 310 -4.53 -21.66 -0.99
CA GLY A 310 -3.57 -22.68 -0.57
C GLY A 310 -2.32 -22.11 0.11
N PHE A 311 -2.45 -20.93 0.74
CA PHE A 311 -1.36 -20.24 1.44
C PHE A 311 -1.23 -20.64 2.91
N GLY A 312 -2.22 -21.35 3.46
CA GLY A 312 -2.31 -21.71 4.88
C GLY A 312 -2.98 -20.62 5.71
N ALA A 313 -3.25 -20.97 6.97
CA ALA A 313 -3.83 -20.08 7.97
C ALA A 313 -3.17 -20.37 9.32
N ASP A 314 -2.49 -19.37 9.89
CA ASP A 314 -1.96 -19.40 11.26
C ASP A 314 -2.86 -18.57 12.19
N PRO A 315 -2.89 -18.89 13.50
CA PRO A 315 -3.56 -18.04 14.48
C PRO A 315 -3.00 -16.62 14.48
N LEU A 316 -3.89 -15.66 14.64
CA LEU A 316 -3.54 -14.24 14.73
C LEU A 316 -2.78 -13.95 16.03
N PRO A 317 -1.65 -13.20 15.99
CA PRO A 317 -0.91 -12.88 17.20
C PRO A 317 -1.76 -12.10 18.21
N GLU A 318 -1.71 -12.49 19.48
CA GLU A 318 -2.51 -11.85 20.54
C GLU A 318 -2.26 -10.34 20.64
N LYS A 319 -1.02 -9.89 20.34
CA LYS A 319 -0.64 -8.47 20.31
C LYS A 319 -1.44 -7.62 19.32
N PHE A 320 -2.12 -8.22 18.34
CA PHE A 320 -2.94 -7.49 17.38
C PHE A 320 -4.27 -6.99 17.96
N PHE A 321 -4.90 -7.75 18.86
CA PHE A 321 -6.24 -7.43 19.33
C PHE A 321 -6.32 -6.09 20.08
N PRO A 322 -5.37 -5.73 20.96
CA PRO A 322 -5.36 -4.39 21.58
C PRO A 322 -5.27 -3.26 20.55
N GLN A 323 -4.45 -3.44 19.50
CA GLN A 323 -4.28 -2.44 18.43
C GLN A 323 -5.57 -2.26 17.62
N LEU A 324 -6.21 -3.37 17.23
CA LEU A 324 -7.49 -3.33 16.54
C LEU A 324 -8.58 -2.67 17.40
N LEU A 325 -8.64 -3.02 18.68
CA LEU A 325 -9.63 -2.50 19.61
C LEU A 325 -9.47 -0.98 19.80
N GLN A 326 -8.24 -0.50 19.97
CA GLN A 326 -7.96 0.93 20.08
C GLN A 326 -8.42 1.69 18.83
N ARG A 327 -8.06 1.19 17.64
CA ARG A 327 -8.44 1.83 16.37
C ARG A 327 -9.96 1.86 16.17
N ARG A 328 -10.67 0.82 16.60
CA ARG A 328 -12.14 0.79 16.63
C ARG A 328 -12.73 1.76 17.64
N PHE A 329 -12.16 1.86 18.84
CA PHE A 329 -12.61 2.83 19.84
C PHE A 329 -12.49 4.25 19.31
N PHE A 330 -11.39 4.60 18.63
CA PHE A 330 -11.24 5.92 18.01
C PHE A 330 -12.26 6.14 16.90
N TYR A 331 -12.44 5.16 16.00
CA TYR A 331 -13.43 5.24 14.93
C TYR A 331 -14.85 5.46 15.50
N PHE A 332 -15.30 4.59 16.41
CA PHE A 332 -16.63 4.70 17.00
C PHE A 332 -16.79 5.96 17.87
N GLY A 333 -15.76 6.35 18.61
CA GLY A 333 -15.75 7.59 19.40
C GLY A 333 -16.02 8.81 18.52
N ILE A 334 -15.30 8.95 17.41
CA ILE A 334 -15.53 10.03 16.44
C ILE A 334 -16.94 9.93 15.82
N ARG A 335 -17.35 8.74 15.38
CA ARG A 335 -18.67 8.54 14.73
C ARG A 335 -19.85 8.80 15.65
N MET A 336 -19.68 8.63 16.96
CA MET A 336 -20.72 8.83 17.98
C MET A 336 -20.59 10.19 18.71
N GLY A 337 -19.61 11.02 18.37
CA GLY A 337 -19.37 12.31 19.03
C GLY A 337 -18.76 12.22 20.44
N VAL A 338 -18.17 11.07 20.79
CA VAL A 338 -17.51 10.82 22.08
C VAL A 338 -16.00 11.04 21.91
N LEU A 339 -15.59 12.30 21.87
CA LEU A 339 -14.19 12.67 21.58
C LEU A 339 -13.20 12.26 22.68
N SER A 340 -13.66 12.09 23.93
CA SER A 340 -12.83 11.57 25.02
C SER A 340 -12.26 10.17 24.76
N ALA A 341 -12.81 9.44 23.78
CA ALA A 341 -12.23 8.19 23.33
C ALA A 341 -10.82 8.37 22.75
N LEU A 342 -10.50 9.55 22.19
CA LEU A 342 -9.20 9.87 21.61
C LEU A 342 -8.11 10.10 22.66
N ASP A 343 -8.48 10.45 23.89
CA ASP A 343 -7.55 10.68 25.00
C ASP A 343 -6.95 9.37 25.56
N HIS A 344 -7.50 8.22 25.16
CA HIS A 344 -7.11 6.92 25.66
C HIS A 344 -6.14 6.22 24.70
N CYS A 345 -4.87 6.62 24.76
CA CYS A 345 -3.79 5.94 24.05
C CYS A 345 -3.23 4.77 24.88
N PHE A 346 -3.28 3.55 24.33
CA PHE A 346 -2.58 2.39 24.89
C PHE A 346 -1.23 2.20 24.19
N PRO A 347 -0.18 1.73 24.88
CA PRO A 347 1.10 1.40 24.23
C PRO A 347 0.94 0.37 23.11
N VAL A 348 1.83 0.41 22.11
CA VAL A 348 1.85 -0.58 21.01
C VAL A 348 2.06 -2.01 21.56
N ASP A 349 2.79 -2.12 22.68
CA ASP A 349 3.04 -3.38 23.39
C ASP A 349 1.84 -3.90 24.20
N GLY A 350 0.68 -3.22 24.14
CA GLY A 350 -0.57 -3.61 24.78
C GLY A 350 -0.82 -2.95 26.16
N MET A 351 -1.95 -3.34 26.79
CA MET A 351 -2.18 -3.07 28.21
C MET A 351 -1.30 -4.03 29.02
N LYS A 352 -0.47 -3.49 29.93
CA LYS A 352 0.32 -4.31 30.87
C LYS A 352 -0.57 -5.09 31.83
#